data_AF-U3A5H5-F1
#
_entry.id   AF-U3A5H5-F1
#
_cell.length_a   1.000
_cell.length_b   1.000
_cell.length_c   1.000
_cell.angle_alpha   90.00
_cell.angle_beta   90.00
_cell.angle_gamma   90.00
#
_symmetry.space_group_name_H-M   'P 1'
#
loop_
_entity.id
_entity.type
_entity.pdbx_description
1 polymer ?
#
loop_
_entity_poly.entity_id
_entity_poly.type
_entity_poly.pdbx_seq_one_letter_code
_entity_poly.pdbx_strand_id
1 'polypeptide(L)'
;MTVTLITLLKRREGMSKADFIRYYEETHRLIGEQVLAGHATRYVRRFLHPADGTEQHEDADVVTEIDFPDQAACDACLTALADPATAAMIAADEENLFDRNRIRMFTVEEHQSALPPLPR
;
A
#
# COMPACT_ATOMS: atom_id res chain seq x y z
N MET A 1 -18.57 10.56 -0.09
CA MET A 1 -18.50 9.13 -0.42
C MET A 1 -17.09 8.70 -0.10
N THR A 2 -16.90 7.54 0.54
CA THR A 2 -15.57 7.01 0.83
C THR A 2 -14.76 6.87 -0.45
N VAL A 3 -13.48 7.22 -0.39
CA VAL A 3 -12.53 7.05 -1.49
C VAL A 3 -11.52 6.00 -1.05
N THR A 4 -11.33 4.98 -1.87
CA THR A 4 -10.32 3.94 -1.64
C THR A 4 -9.21 4.06 -2.67
N LEU A 5 -7.97 4.07 -2.20
CA LEU A 5 -6.79 3.91 -3.02
C LEU A 5 -6.19 2.52 -2.81
N ILE A 6 -5.85 1.87 -3.93
CA ILE A 6 -5.07 0.64 -3.93
C ILE A 6 -3.67 0.96 -4.47
N THR A 7 -2.64 0.54 -3.73
CA THR A 7 -1.25 0.64 -4.20
C THR A 7 -0.60 -0.73 -4.24
N LEU A 8 -0.01 -1.06 -5.40
CA LEU A 8 0.80 -2.26 -5.60
C LEU A 8 2.27 -1.88 -5.44
N LEU A 9 2.99 -2.60 -4.59
CA LEU A 9 4.39 -2.37 -4.29
C LEU A 9 5.19 -3.66 -4.50
N LYS A 10 6.37 -3.52 -5.10
CA LYS A 10 7.32 -4.61 -5.35
C LYS A 10 8.53 -4.46 -4.44
N ARG A 11 9.01 -5.55 -3.84
CA ARG A 11 10.26 -5.53 -3.06
C ARG A 11 11.45 -5.22 -3.95
N ARG A 12 12.45 -4.51 -3.44
CA ARG A 12 13.68 -4.23 -4.20
C ARG A 12 14.39 -5.53 -4.62
N GLU A 13 15.14 -5.45 -5.72
CA GLU A 13 15.92 -6.59 -6.21
C GLU A 13 16.90 -7.11 -5.15
N GLY A 14 17.04 -8.44 -5.08
CA GLY A 14 17.92 -9.13 -4.13
C GLY A 14 17.39 -9.20 -2.68
N MET A 15 16.22 -8.64 -2.37
CA MET A 15 15.61 -8.75 -1.05
C MET A 15 14.73 -10.00 -0.95
N SER A 16 14.83 -10.74 0.16
CA SER A 16 13.94 -11.88 0.43
C SER A 16 12.54 -11.39 0.81
N LYS A 17 11.51 -12.22 0.58
CA LYS A 17 10.13 -11.90 1.00
C LYS A 17 10.02 -11.68 2.51
N ALA A 18 10.70 -12.50 3.30
CA ALA A 18 10.65 -12.42 4.76
C ALA A 18 11.30 -11.14 5.27
N ASP A 19 12.47 -10.77 4.73
CA ASP A 19 13.14 -9.52 5.08
C ASP A 19 12.33 -8.31 4.64
N PHE A 20 11.69 -8.38 3.47
CA PHE A 20 10.78 -7.37 2.98
C PHE A 20 9.62 -7.13 3.95
N ILE A 21 8.89 -8.19 4.33
CA ILE A 21 7.76 -8.09 5.27
C ILE A 21 8.22 -7.51 6.61
N ARG A 22 9.35 -8.01 7.12
CA ARG A 22 9.91 -7.54 8.39
C ARG A 22 10.22 -6.05 8.36
N TYR A 23 11.02 -5.60 7.39
CA TYR A 23 11.38 -4.19 7.28
C TYR A 23 10.14 -3.32 7.04
N TYR A 24 9.20 -3.79 6.22
CA TYR A 24 7.95 -3.05 5.98
C TYR A 24 7.21 -2.80 7.30
N GLU A 25 7.00 -3.85 8.09
CA GLU A 25 6.15 -3.77 9.30
C GLU A 25 6.84 -3.09 10.49
N GLU A 26 8.17 -3.23 10.59
CA GLU A 26 8.99 -2.62 11.65
C GLU A 26 9.34 -1.15 11.37
N THR A 27 9.45 -0.75 10.08
CA THR A 27 9.95 0.57 9.69
C THR A 27 8.94 1.33 8.82
N HIS A 28 8.72 0.87 7.57
CA HIS A 28 7.96 1.63 6.56
C HIS A 28 6.52 1.93 7.00
N ARG A 29 5.85 0.97 7.63
CA ARG A 29 4.47 1.12 8.14
C ARG A 29 4.34 2.31 9.09
N LEU A 30 5.35 2.59 9.91
CA LEU A 30 5.32 3.70 10.87
C LEU A 30 5.28 5.05 10.16
N ILE A 31 6.02 5.18 9.05
CA ILE A 31 5.98 6.35 8.19
C ILE A 31 4.59 6.48 7.55
N GLY A 32 4.06 5.39 7.00
CA GLY A 32 2.71 5.35 6.45
C GLY A 32 1.65 5.79 7.48
N GLU A 33 1.70 5.27 8.70
CA GLU A 33 0.80 5.66 9.78
C GLU A 33 0.93 7.14 10.15
N GLN A 34 2.16 7.66 10.23
CA GLN A 34 2.40 9.07 10.52
C GLN A 34 1.81 9.99 9.45
N VAL A 35 1.99 9.65 8.17
CA VAL A 35 1.54 10.51 7.07
C VAL A 35 0.04 10.40 6.81
N LEU A 36 -0.55 9.21 7.03
CA LEU A 36 -1.98 8.99 6.86
C LEU A 36 -2.80 9.47 8.07
N ALA A 37 -2.16 9.69 9.22
CA ALA A 37 -2.82 10.16 10.43
C ALA A 37 -3.58 11.48 10.19
N GLY A 38 -4.84 11.52 10.59
CA GLY A 38 -5.72 12.69 10.39
C GLY A 38 -6.38 12.77 9.00
N HIS A 39 -6.00 11.90 8.06
CA HIS A 39 -6.57 11.86 6.71
C HIS A 39 -7.35 10.57 6.42
N ALA A 40 -6.74 9.41 6.71
CA ALA A 40 -7.31 8.10 6.37
C ALA A 40 -8.13 7.51 7.51
N THR A 41 -9.14 6.70 7.16
CA THR A 41 -9.98 5.94 8.11
C THR A 41 -9.58 4.47 8.20
N ARG A 42 -8.87 3.95 7.20
CA ARG A 42 -8.34 2.58 7.18
C ARG A 42 -7.06 2.52 6.38
N TYR A 43 -6.10 1.73 6.84
CA TYR A 43 -4.85 1.42 6.14
C TYR A 43 -4.48 -0.05 6.36
N VAL A 44 -4.55 -0.85 5.29
CA VAL A 44 -4.28 -2.29 5.32
C VAL A 44 -3.15 -2.64 4.38
N ARG A 45 -2.28 -3.56 4.79
CA ARG A 45 -1.23 -4.16 3.96
C ARG A 45 -1.48 -5.64 3.80
N ARG A 46 -1.62 -6.12 2.56
CA ARG A 46 -1.82 -7.53 2.23
C ARG A 46 -0.61 -8.03 1.47
N PHE A 47 0.26 -8.76 2.15
CA PHE A 47 1.42 -9.39 1.53
C PHE A 47 0.94 -10.54 0.64
N LEU A 48 1.33 -10.48 -0.63
CA LEU A 48 0.88 -11.42 -1.65
C LEU A 48 1.77 -12.65 -1.68
N HIS A 49 1.12 -13.81 -1.76
CA HIS A 49 1.74 -15.10 -1.96
C HIS A 49 1.01 -15.80 -3.12
N PRO A 50 1.73 -16.20 -4.19
CA PRO A 50 1.11 -16.91 -5.31
C PRO A 50 0.39 -18.17 -4.84
N ALA A 51 -0.84 -18.38 -5.31
CA ALA A 51 -1.64 -19.53 -4.91
C ALA A 51 -1.08 -20.87 -5.43
N ASP A 52 -0.36 -20.83 -6.55
CA ASP A 52 0.37 -21.96 -7.13
C ASP A 52 1.80 -22.12 -6.55
N GLY A 53 2.19 -21.24 -5.62
CA GLY A 53 3.52 -21.21 -5.00
C GLY A 53 4.64 -20.70 -5.91
N THR A 54 4.35 -20.21 -7.11
CA THR A 54 5.38 -19.77 -8.07
C THR A 54 5.42 -18.25 -8.16
N GLU A 55 6.47 -17.62 -7.62
CA GLU A 55 6.67 -16.16 -7.77
C GLU A 55 7.05 -15.81 -9.21
N GLN A 56 6.33 -14.85 -9.79
CA GLN A 56 6.65 -14.26 -11.08
C GLN A 56 7.36 -12.93 -10.89
N HIS A 57 8.13 -12.53 -11.91
CA HIS A 57 8.83 -11.25 -11.84
C HIS A 57 7.84 -10.09 -11.76
N GLU A 58 6.74 -10.12 -12.54
CA GLU A 58 5.68 -9.10 -12.56
C GLU A 58 4.83 -9.01 -11.29
N ASP A 59 4.87 -10.01 -10.40
CA ASP A 59 4.05 -10.04 -9.19
C ASP A 59 4.38 -8.90 -8.26
N ALA A 60 3.36 -8.19 -7.79
CA ALA A 60 3.50 -7.30 -6.65
C ALA A 60 3.77 -8.12 -5.37
N ASP A 61 4.50 -7.54 -4.43
CA ASP A 61 4.78 -8.19 -3.15
C ASP A 61 3.76 -7.84 -2.07
N VAL A 62 3.15 -6.67 -2.16
CA VAL A 62 2.12 -6.22 -1.22
C VAL A 62 1.11 -5.34 -1.94
N VAL A 63 -0.15 -5.49 -1.56
CA VAL A 63 -1.24 -4.57 -1.90
C VAL A 63 -1.56 -3.77 -0.65
N THR A 64 -1.51 -2.45 -0.75
CA THR A 64 -2.07 -1.59 0.28
C THR A 64 -3.44 -1.10 -0.13
N GLU A 65 -4.34 -1.01 0.84
CA GLU A 65 -5.65 -0.36 0.69
C GLU A 65 -5.73 0.75 1.73
N ILE A 66 -6.06 1.94 1.27
CA ILE A 66 -6.26 3.11 2.12
C ILE A 66 -7.65 3.68 1.85
N ASP A 67 -8.46 3.79 2.89
CA ASP A 67 -9.76 4.45 2.81
C ASP A 67 -9.67 5.87 3.36
N PHE A 68 -10.30 6.80 2.65
CA PHE A 68 -10.49 8.19 3.04
C PHE A 68 -11.99 8.47 3.18
N PRO A 69 -12.39 9.37 4.10
CA PRO A 69 -13.81 9.69 4.29
C PRO A 69 -14.44 10.32 3.03
N ASP A 70 -13.64 11.08 2.26
CA ASP A 70 -14.02 11.69 1.00
C ASP A 70 -12.80 12.07 0.15
N GLN A 71 -13.07 12.59 -1.05
CA GLN A 71 -12.05 13.04 -2.00
C GLN A 71 -11.20 14.20 -1.46
N ALA A 72 -11.79 15.11 -0.67
CA ALA A 72 -11.05 16.26 -0.13
C ALA A 72 -9.98 15.80 0.88
N ALA A 73 -10.30 14.83 1.73
CA ALA A 73 -9.33 14.23 2.64
C ALA A 73 -8.22 13.47 1.89
N CYS A 74 -8.57 12.76 0.82
CA CYS A 74 -7.62 12.08 -0.07
C CYS A 74 -6.66 13.09 -0.73
N ASP A 75 -7.19 14.15 -1.34
CA ASP A 75 -6.39 15.17 -2.02
C ASP A 75 -5.48 15.93 -1.05
N ALA A 76 -5.98 16.25 0.15
CA ALA A 76 -5.18 16.84 1.22
C ALA A 76 -4.03 15.92 1.64
N CYS A 77 -4.28 14.62 1.76
CA CYS A 77 -3.25 13.64 2.06
C CYS A 77 -2.18 13.57 0.96
N LEU A 78 -2.59 13.49 -0.31
CA LEU A 78 -1.66 13.45 -1.45
C LEU A 78 -0.84 14.74 -1.55
N THR A 79 -1.44 15.89 -1.21
CA THR A 79 -0.73 17.17 -1.13
C THR A 79 0.30 17.19 -0.01
N ALA A 80 -0.04 16.67 1.18
CA ALA A 80 0.90 16.55 2.30
C ALA A 80 2.05 15.58 1.98
N LEU A 81 1.77 14.48 1.29
CA LEU A 81 2.77 13.53 0.78
C LEU A 81 3.75 14.17 -0.22
N ALA A 82 3.28 15.15 -1.01
CA ALA A 82 4.08 15.87 -1.98
C ALA A 82 4.94 17.00 -1.38
N ASP A 83 4.79 17.30 -0.07
CA ASP A 83 5.68 18.22 0.62
C ASP A 83 7.14 17.72 0.50
N PRO A 84 8.11 18.58 0.12
CA PRO A 84 9.47 18.14 -0.16
C PRO A 84 10.16 17.39 0.99
N ALA A 85 9.91 17.76 2.24
CA ALA A 85 10.54 17.11 3.38
C ALA A 85 9.94 15.71 3.60
N THR A 86 8.61 15.60 3.51
CA THR A 86 7.89 14.33 3.60
C THR A 86 8.25 13.40 2.46
N ALA A 87 8.25 13.90 1.23
CA ALA A 87 8.62 13.14 0.03
C ALA A 87 10.07 12.65 0.09
N ALA A 88 11.01 13.47 0.57
CA ALA A 88 12.41 13.07 0.72
C ALA A 88 12.60 11.97 1.77
N MET A 89 11.91 12.08 2.91
CA MET A 89 11.92 11.06 3.96
C MET A 89 11.38 9.73 3.43
N ILE A 90 10.23 9.75 2.76
CA ILE A 90 9.61 8.55 2.15
C ILE A 90 10.55 7.97 1.09
N ALA A 91 11.08 8.79 0.17
CA ALA A 91 11.97 8.31 -0.88
C ALA A 91 13.23 7.62 -0.31
N ALA A 92 13.80 8.14 0.77
CA ALA A 92 14.97 7.55 1.42
C ALA A 92 14.65 6.19 2.07
N ASP A 93 13.46 6.03 2.63
CA ASP A 93 12.99 4.75 3.17
C ASP A 93 12.66 3.74 2.06
N GLU A 94 11.92 4.18 1.04
CA GLU A 94 11.53 3.35 -0.09
C GLU A 94 12.73 2.78 -0.87
N GLU A 95 13.84 3.51 -0.96
CA GLU A 95 15.09 3.04 -1.59
C GLU A 95 15.63 1.75 -0.93
N ASN A 96 15.37 1.55 0.36
CA ASN A 96 15.82 0.37 1.09
C ASN A 96 14.91 -0.85 0.90
N LEU A 97 13.68 -0.64 0.42
CA LEU A 97 12.60 -1.62 0.51
C LEU A 97 11.93 -1.95 -0.83
N PHE A 98 11.69 -0.97 -1.69
CA PHE A 98 10.89 -1.11 -2.91
C PHE A 98 11.70 -0.99 -4.20
N ASP A 99 11.21 -1.66 -5.24
CA ASP A 99 11.47 -1.25 -6.62
C ASP A 99 10.52 -0.10 -6.98
N ARG A 100 11.04 1.12 -6.88
CA ARG A 100 10.26 2.36 -7.03
C ARG A 100 9.68 2.54 -8.43
N ASN A 101 10.29 1.95 -9.46
CA ASN A 101 9.77 2.00 -10.83
C ASN A 101 8.49 1.17 -11.01
N ARG A 102 8.14 0.36 -10.01
CA ARG A 102 7.00 -0.56 -10.06
C ARG A 102 5.89 -0.19 -9.08
N ILE A 103 6.02 0.94 -8.39
CA ILE A 103 4.96 1.47 -7.55
C ILE A 103 3.80 1.91 -8.46
N ARG A 104 2.61 1.38 -8.20
CA ARG A 104 1.41 1.66 -8.98
C ARG A 104 0.25 1.92 -8.04
N MET A 105 -0.34 3.12 -8.13
CA MET A 105 -1.49 3.54 -7.35
C MET A 105 -2.74 3.63 -8.23
N PHE A 106 -3.88 3.25 -7.69
CA PHE A 106 -5.15 3.15 -8.39
C PHE A 106 -6.28 3.73 -7.54
N THR A 107 -7.20 4.45 -8.17
CA THR A 107 -8.54 4.69 -7.61
C THR A 107 -9.41 3.46 -7.85
N VAL A 108 -10.38 3.23 -6.97
CA VAL A 108 -11.22 2.03 -7.00
C VAL A 108 -12.67 2.40 -7.27
N GLU A 109 -13.27 1.75 -8.26
CA GLU A 109 -14.72 1.65 -8.40
C GLU A 109 -15.15 0.28 -7.88
N GLU A 110 -15.81 0.25 -6.72
CA GLU A 110 -16.19 -1.00 -6.06
C GLU A 110 -17.59 -1.46 -6.49
N HIS A 111 -17.69 -2.73 -6.89
CA HIS A 111 -18.96 -3.43 -7.10
C HIS A 111 -18.96 -4.73 -6.30
N GLN A 112 -19.95 -4.91 -5.44
CA GLN A 112 -20.09 -6.10 -4.61
C GLN A 112 -21.21 -7.01 -5.13
N SER A 113 -20.95 -8.32 -5.17
CA SER A 113 -21.97 -9.34 -5.44
C SER A 113 -22.58 -9.86 -4.13
N ALA A 114 -23.88 -10.14 -4.13
CA ALA A 114 -24.52 -10.85 -3.04
C ALA A 114 -24.26 -12.36 -3.19
N LEU A 115 -23.43 -12.92 -2.32
CA LEU A 115 -23.15 -14.36 -2.28
C LEU A 115 -24.02 -15.04 -1.20
N PRO A 116 -24.48 -16.29 -1.41
CA PRO A 116 -25.21 -17.02 -0.38
C PRO A 116 -24.33 -17.27 0.84
N PRO A 117 -24.91 -17.33 2.05
CA PRO A 117 -24.15 -17.64 3.25
C PRO A 117 -23.54 -19.06 3.17
N LEU A 118 -22.32 -19.22 3.68
CA LEU A 118 -21.68 -20.54 3.76
C LEU A 118 -22.39 -21.42 4.80
N PRO A 119 -22.54 -22.73 4.55
CA PRO A 119 -23.04 -23.67 5.56
C PRO A 119 -22.08 -23.71 6.76
N ARG A 120 -22.65 -23.75 7.97
CA ARG A 120 -21.90 -23.89 9.23
C ARG A 120 -21.37 -25.29 9.42
#